data_AF-A0A182GG82-F1
#
_entry.id   AF-A0A182GG82-F1
#
_cell.length_a   1.000
_cell.length_b   1.000
_cell.length_c   1.000
_cell.angle_alpha   90.00
_cell.angle_beta   90.00
_cell.angle_gamma   90.00
#
_symmetry.space_group_name_H-M   'P 1'
#
loop_
_entity.id
_entity.type
_entity.pdbx_description
1 polymer ?
#
loop_
_entity_poly.entity_id
_entity_poly.type
_entity_poly.pdbx_seq_one_letter_code
_entity_poly.pdbx_strand_id
1 'polypeptide(L)'
;MRFAAKPFAASDSAFKVIRFVTPNLYELREMARHLGYQEPLANTLVENFSELDDLLREVRSLGTFVVNHVDNVIVTLGNYGVAVVRRSCEHTPFFDSRGAYQRRTGDTPQVRFYPGRKLDYIVNVSGAGDSFSSGFISAMLEGQMEPVCVEVGFEAACCALGSKGAVADLYFDRSHACWDKEKGARFITVEKTEPFVLE
;
A
#
# COMPACT_ATOMS: atom_id res chain seq x y z
N MET A 1 -5.00 -4.44 -15.37
CA MET A 1 -3.61 -4.43 -15.91
C MET A 1 -3.12 -5.88 -16.08
N ARG A 2 -2.81 -6.36 -17.30
CA ARG A 2 -2.53 -7.79 -17.61
C ARG A 2 -1.15 -8.32 -17.17
N PHE A 3 -0.40 -7.56 -16.37
CA PHE A 3 1.04 -7.82 -16.18
C PHE A 3 1.48 -8.05 -14.73
N ALA A 4 0.59 -7.86 -13.74
CA ALA A 4 0.94 -8.08 -12.33
C ALA A 4 1.40 -9.50 -12.04
N ALA A 5 0.88 -10.51 -12.76
CA ALA A 5 1.30 -11.90 -12.62
C ALA A 5 2.66 -12.22 -13.26
N LYS A 6 3.19 -11.37 -14.17
CA LYS A 6 4.38 -11.71 -14.96
C LYS A 6 5.63 -12.02 -14.11
N PRO A 7 5.98 -11.23 -13.08
CA PRO A 7 7.12 -11.57 -12.22
C PRO A 7 6.96 -12.92 -11.51
N PHE A 8 5.72 -13.30 -11.22
CA PHE A 8 5.38 -14.56 -10.55
C PHE A 8 5.31 -15.75 -11.53
N ALA A 9 5.10 -15.49 -12.82
CA ALA A 9 5.10 -16.50 -13.88
C ALA A 9 6.51 -16.77 -14.46
N ALA A 10 7.48 -15.88 -14.23
CA ALA A 10 8.80 -15.95 -14.87
C ALA A 10 9.70 -17.06 -14.31
N SER A 11 9.75 -17.24 -12.99
CA SER A 11 10.39 -18.39 -12.32
C SER A 11 10.09 -18.39 -10.83
N ASP A 12 10.13 -19.57 -10.20
CA ASP A 12 9.97 -19.71 -8.75
C ASP A 12 11.06 -18.98 -7.93
N SER A 13 12.18 -18.65 -8.57
CA SER A 13 13.27 -17.86 -7.98
C SER A 13 13.05 -16.35 -8.09
N ALA A 14 12.37 -15.88 -9.14
CA ALA A 14 12.23 -14.45 -9.41
C ALA A 14 11.38 -13.74 -8.35
N PHE A 15 10.35 -14.40 -7.81
CA PHE A 15 9.53 -13.77 -6.77
C PHE A 15 10.19 -13.80 -5.37
N LYS A 16 11.09 -14.76 -5.10
CA LYS A 16 11.79 -14.89 -3.81
C LYS A 16 12.72 -13.71 -3.49
N VAL A 17 13.07 -12.92 -4.50
CA VAL A 17 13.89 -11.70 -4.33
C VAL A 17 13.05 -10.43 -4.19
N ILE A 18 11.75 -10.48 -4.50
CA ILE A 18 10.85 -9.33 -4.40
C ILE A 18 10.52 -9.10 -2.92
N ARG A 19 10.83 -7.89 -2.43
CA ARG A 19 10.58 -7.48 -1.04
C ARG A 19 9.36 -6.57 -0.88
N PHE A 20 8.99 -5.88 -1.95
CA PHE A 20 7.93 -4.87 -1.96
C PHE A 20 7.10 -5.00 -3.22
N VAL A 21 5.79 -4.85 -3.06
CA VAL A 21 4.84 -4.71 -4.16
C VAL A 21 3.79 -3.67 -3.78
N THR A 22 3.33 -2.87 -4.74
CA THR A 22 2.34 -1.80 -4.53
C THR A 22 1.05 -2.01 -5.36
N PRO A 23 0.42 -3.20 -5.32
CA PRO A 23 -0.69 -3.52 -6.22
C PRO A 23 -1.94 -2.67 -5.92
N ASN A 24 -2.82 -2.46 -6.89
CA ASN A 24 -4.23 -2.18 -6.59
C ASN A 24 -4.99 -3.48 -6.22
N LEU A 25 -6.26 -3.39 -5.80
CA LEU A 25 -7.05 -4.58 -5.43
C LEU A 25 -7.17 -5.60 -6.58
N TYR A 26 -7.34 -5.15 -7.81
CA TYR A 26 -7.40 -6.05 -8.97
C TYR A 26 -6.09 -6.82 -9.13
N GLU A 27 -4.95 -6.14 -9.04
CA GLU A 27 -3.63 -6.75 -9.14
C GLU A 27 -3.33 -7.68 -7.96
N LEU A 28 -3.79 -7.34 -6.77
CA LEU A 28 -3.68 -8.20 -5.58
C LEU A 28 -4.42 -9.53 -5.80
N ARG A 29 -5.63 -9.50 -6.39
CA ARG A 29 -6.38 -10.71 -6.77
C ARG A 29 -5.64 -11.53 -7.82
N GLU A 30 -5.09 -10.90 -8.85
CA GLU A 30 -4.29 -11.60 -9.87
C GLU A 30 -3.04 -12.26 -9.27
N MET A 31 -2.36 -11.56 -8.36
CA MET A 31 -1.22 -12.12 -7.63
C MET A 31 -1.63 -13.32 -6.78
N ALA A 32 -2.71 -13.19 -6.00
CA ALA A 32 -3.22 -14.28 -5.17
C ALA A 32 -3.62 -15.50 -6.02
N ARG A 33 -4.32 -15.29 -7.14
CA ARG A 33 -4.67 -16.36 -8.10
C ARG A 33 -3.43 -17.10 -8.57
N HIS A 34 -2.41 -16.37 -9.00
CA HIS A 34 -1.19 -16.97 -9.54
C HIS A 34 -0.36 -17.70 -8.47
N LEU A 35 -0.41 -17.22 -7.23
CA LEU A 35 0.26 -17.84 -6.08
C LEU A 35 -0.52 -19.04 -5.50
N GLY A 36 -1.65 -19.42 -6.11
CA GLY A 36 -2.41 -20.61 -5.73
C GLY A 36 -3.40 -20.39 -4.59
N TYR A 37 -3.96 -19.19 -4.46
CA TYR A 37 -5.06 -18.93 -3.54
C TYR A 37 -6.29 -19.79 -3.89
N GLN A 38 -6.81 -20.53 -2.91
CA GLN A 38 -7.84 -21.56 -3.15
C GLN A 38 -9.27 -21.03 -3.05
N GLU A 39 -9.49 -19.91 -2.36
CA GLU A 39 -10.83 -19.36 -2.17
C GLU A 39 -11.31 -18.60 -3.43
N PRO A 40 -12.63 -18.55 -3.68
CA PRO A 40 -13.19 -17.78 -4.79
C PRO A 40 -12.77 -16.31 -4.73
N LEU A 41 -12.26 -15.80 -5.85
CA LEU A 41 -11.90 -14.39 -6.01
C LEU A 41 -13.08 -13.59 -6.57
N ALA A 42 -13.44 -12.51 -5.89
CA ALA A 42 -14.44 -11.59 -6.39
C ALA A 42 -13.93 -10.84 -7.63
N ASN A 43 -14.85 -10.43 -8.50
CA ASN A 43 -14.56 -9.52 -9.62
C ASN A 43 -15.11 -8.10 -9.39
N THR A 44 -15.58 -7.82 -8.16
CA THR A 44 -16.13 -6.52 -7.76
C THR A 44 -15.06 -5.45 -7.84
N LEU A 45 -15.28 -4.42 -8.67
CA LEU A 45 -14.38 -3.27 -8.73
C LEU A 45 -14.39 -2.52 -7.38
N VAL A 46 -13.30 -1.83 -7.03
CA VAL A 46 -13.15 -1.17 -5.72
C VAL A 46 -14.27 -0.16 -5.48
N GLU A 47 -14.66 0.56 -6.51
CA GLU A 47 -15.76 1.55 -6.50
C GLU A 47 -17.15 0.95 -6.28
N ASN A 48 -17.30 -0.38 -6.42
CA ASN A 48 -18.57 -1.07 -6.27
C ASN A 48 -18.77 -1.70 -4.89
N PHE A 49 -17.83 -1.51 -3.96
CA PHE A 49 -18.03 -1.91 -2.56
C PHE A 49 -18.98 -0.95 -1.87
N SER A 50 -20.07 -1.47 -1.31
CA SER A 50 -21.03 -0.68 -0.52
C SER A 50 -20.51 -0.39 0.88
N GLU A 51 -19.76 -1.33 1.47
CA GLU A 51 -19.26 -1.25 2.85
C GLU A 51 -17.73 -1.34 2.87
N LEU A 52 -17.09 -0.42 3.59
CA LEU A 52 -15.63 -0.43 3.79
C LEU A 52 -15.18 -1.74 4.45
N ASP A 53 -15.96 -2.28 5.37
CA ASP A 53 -15.67 -3.52 6.08
C ASP A 53 -15.54 -4.71 5.12
N ASP A 54 -16.37 -4.79 4.08
CA ASP A 54 -16.31 -5.87 3.09
C ASP A 54 -15.03 -5.77 2.25
N LEU A 55 -14.67 -4.55 1.85
CA LEU A 55 -13.43 -4.26 1.13
C LEU A 55 -12.21 -4.65 1.97
N LEU A 56 -12.17 -4.22 3.24
CA LEU A 56 -11.04 -4.49 4.14
C LEU A 56 -10.95 -5.97 4.50
N ARG A 57 -12.08 -6.69 4.61
CA ARG A 57 -12.08 -8.15 4.78
C ARG A 57 -11.43 -8.86 3.59
N GLU A 58 -11.73 -8.46 2.36
CA GLU A 58 -11.09 -9.05 1.18
C GLU A 58 -9.60 -8.70 1.11
N VAL A 59 -9.25 -7.41 1.26
CA VAL A 59 -7.85 -6.93 1.25
C VAL A 59 -7.03 -7.68 2.29
N ARG A 60 -7.58 -7.89 3.48
CA ARG A 60 -6.93 -8.66 4.54
C ARG A 60 -6.71 -10.10 4.14
N SER A 61 -7.72 -10.78 3.61
CA SER A 61 -7.60 -12.18 3.21
C SER A 61 -6.51 -12.38 2.15
N LEU A 62 -6.57 -11.58 1.08
CA LEU A 62 -5.62 -11.64 -0.03
C LEU A 62 -4.23 -11.16 0.36
N GLY A 63 -4.14 -10.02 1.05
CA GLY A 63 -2.87 -9.45 1.48
C GLY A 63 -2.11 -10.36 2.45
N THR A 64 -2.83 -10.96 3.42
CA THR A 64 -2.27 -11.93 4.37
C THR A 64 -1.71 -13.16 3.63
N PHE A 65 -2.41 -13.63 2.60
CA PHE A 65 -1.94 -14.71 1.76
C PHE A 65 -0.68 -14.34 0.96
N VAL A 66 -0.73 -13.23 0.23
CA VAL A 66 0.36 -12.78 -0.65
C VAL A 66 1.63 -12.44 0.15
N VAL A 67 1.51 -11.90 1.36
CA VAL A 67 2.67 -11.57 2.21
C VAL A 67 3.43 -12.83 2.69
N ASN A 68 2.91 -14.04 2.47
CA ASN A 68 3.69 -15.27 2.68
C ASN A 68 4.76 -15.48 1.59
N HIS A 69 4.65 -14.78 0.46
CA HIS A 69 5.54 -14.89 -0.68
C HIS A 69 6.41 -13.63 -0.89
N VAL A 70 5.93 -12.45 -0.44
CA VAL A 70 6.61 -11.15 -0.52
C VAL A 70 6.60 -10.47 0.85
N ASP A 71 7.65 -9.74 1.23
CA ASP A 71 7.78 -9.25 2.62
C ASP A 71 6.81 -8.11 2.97
N ASN A 72 6.56 -7.20 2.03
CA ASN A 72 5.68 -6.06 2.20
C ASN A 72 4.74 -5.92 0.99
N VAL A 73 3.44 -5.86 1.25
CA VAL A 73 2.39 -5.68 0.25
C VAL A 73 1.64 -4.39 0.56
N ILE A 74 1.72 -3.40 -0.32
CA ILE A 74 1.12 -2.07 -0.12
C ILE A 74 -0.03 -1.91 -1.13
N VAL A 75 -1.25 -2.16 -0.68
CA VAL A 75 -2.42 -2.23 -1.55
C VAL A 75 -3.05 -0.85 -1.71
N THR A 76 -3.09 -0.34 -2.94
CA THR A 76 -3.80 0.90 -3.27
C THR A 76 -5.29 0.64 -3.49
N LEU A 77 -6.16 1.43 -2.87
CA LEU A 77 -7.61 1.23 -2.83
C LEU A 77 -8.36 2.46 -3.37
N GLY A 78 -7.73 3.22 -4.28
CA GLY A 78 -8.33 4.42 -4.86
C GLY A 78 -8.65 5.48 -3.80
N ASN A 79 -9.87 6.01 -3.84
CA ASN A 79 -10.35 7.03 -2.89
C ASN A 79 -10.44 6.52 -1.44
N TYR A 80 -10.51 5.21 -1.21
CA TYR A 80 -10.52 4.66 0.14
C TYR A 80 -9.16 4.80 0.83
N GLY A 81 -8.06 4.85 0.09
CA GLY A 81 -6.71 4.99 0.64
C GLY A 81 -5.80 3.80 0.34
N VAL A 82 -5.04 3.35 1.34
CA VAL A 82 -4.01 2.32 1.18
C VAL A 82 -4.02 1.35 2.35
N ALA A 83 -3.85 0.06 2.09
CA ALA A 83 -3.59 -0.93 3.13
C ALA A 83 -2.14 -1.42 3.05
N VAL A 84 -1.42 -1.37 4.16
CA VAL A 84 -0.08 -1.96 4.28
C VAL A 84 -0.19 -3.30 4.97
N VAL A 85 0.33 -4.34 4.32
CA VAL A 85 0.41 -5.70 4.85
C VAL A 85 1.86 -6.12 4.98
N ARG A 86 2.30 -6.29 6.23
CA ARG A 86 3.64 -6.75 6.58
C ARG A 86 3.63 -7.40 7.96
N ARG A 87 4.76 -7.99 8.34
CA ARG A 87 4.92 -8.67 9.65
C ARG A 87 5.51 -7.81 10.76
N SER A 88 6.19 -6.73 10.38
CA SER A 88 6.79 -5.81 11.34
C SER A 88 5.77 -4.77 11.80
N CYS A 89 5.92 -4.27 13.03
CA CYS A 89 5.14 -3.14 13.51
C CYS A 89 5.40 -1.87 12.68
N GLU A 90 4.45 -0.95 12.73
CA GLU A 90 4.45 0.35 12.02
C GLU A 90 5.66 1.22 12.36
N HIS A 91 6.16 1.12 13.59
CA HIS A 91 7.32 1.88 14.06
C HIS A 91 8.65 1.26 13.65
N THR A 92 8.66 0.04 13.09
CA THR A 92 9.88 -0.56 12.52
C THR A 92 10.11 -0.03 11.11
N PRO A 93 11.18 0.75 10.85
CA PRO A 93 11.50 1.20 9.51
C PRO A 93 11.79 0.02 8.56
N PHE A 94 11.68 0.26 7.26
CA PHE A 94 11.97 -0.77 6.25
C PHE A 94 13.47 -0.97 6.01
N PHE A 95 14.26 0.09 6.20
CA PHE A 95 15.71 0.09 6.09
C PHE A 95 16.30 0.61 7.40
N ASP A 96 17.47 0.11 7.79
CA ASP A 96 18.18 0.64 8.96
C ASP A 96 18.93 1.94 8.61
N SER A 97 19.60 2.54 9.59
CA SER A 97 20.38 3.78 9.41
C SER A 97 21.58 3.63 8.46
N ARG A 98 21.92 2.41 8.04
CA ARG A 98 22.98 2.10 7.07
C ARG A 98 22.40 1.79 5.68
N GLY A 99 21.08 1.90 5.51
CA GLY A 99 20.39 1.58 4.26
C GLY A 99 20.23 0.08 4.01
N ALA A 100 20.45 -0.78 5.01
CA ALA A 100 20.23 -2.21 4.87
C ALA A 100 18.75 -2.56 5.09
N TYR A 101 18.21 -3.40 4.23
CA TYR A 101 16.82 -3.84 4.34
C TYR A 101 16.58 -4.64 5.62
N GLN A 102 15.63 -4.20 6.44
CA GLN A 102 15.23 -4.87 7.67
C GLN A 102 14.22 -5.97 7.35
N ARG A 103 14.69 -7.22 7.41
CA ARG A 103 13.84 -8.40 7.19
C ARG A 103 12.74 -8.51 8.26
N ARG A 104 11.67 -9.24 7.90
CA ARG A 104 10.51 -9.56 8.74
C ARG A 104 10.91 -9.83 10.21
N THR A 105 10.29 -9.12 11.14
CA THR A 105 10.58 -9.22 12.58
C THR A 105 9.48 -9.91 13.40
N GLY A 106 8.29 -10.12 12.84
CA GLY A 106 7.18 -10.83 13.49
C GLY A 106 6.72 -12.05 12.70
N ASP A 107 6.00 -12.96 13.36
CA ASP A 107 5.50 -14.19 12.72
C ASP A 107 4.16 -13.97 12.01
N THR A 108 3.29 -13.14 12.60
CA THR A 108 1.91 -12.92 12.14
C THR A 108 1.83 -11.69 11.23
N PRO A 109 1.24 -11.81 10.02
CA PRO A 109 0.89 -10.65 9.20
C PRO A 109 -0.03 -9.67 9.93
N GLN A 110 0.30 -8.40 9.84
CA GLN A 110 -0.53 -7.28 10.26
C GLN A 110 -1.03 -6.56 9.01
N VAL A 111 -2.27 -6.08 9.07
CA VAL A 111 -2.90 -5.29 8.01
C VAL A 111 -3.28 -3.96 8.62
N ARG A 112 -2.69 -2.87 8.13
CA ARG A 112 -2.99 -1.50 8.57
C ARG A 112 -3.62 -0.74 7.42
N PHE A 113 -4.82 -0.26 7.60
CA PHE A 113 -5.53 0.54 6.63
C PHE A 113 -5.37 2.03 6.95
N TYR A 114 -4.86 2.77 5.98
CA TYR A 114 -4.67 4.21 6.01
C TYR A 114 -5.76 4.84 5.13
N PRO A 115 -6.74 5.54 5.72
CA PRO A 115 -7.80 6.19 4.96
C PRO A 115 -7.24 7.24 4.00
N GLY A 116 -7.79 7.27 2.79
CA GLY A 116 -7.46 8.27 1.77
C GLY A 116 -7.95 9.65 2.17
N ARG A 117 -7.27 10.68 1.66
CA ARG A 117 -7.68 12.07 1.88
C ARG A 117 -8.82 12.43 0.92
N LYS A 118 -9.83 13.13 1.43
CA LYS A 118 -10.82 13.77 0.57
C LYS A 118 -10.20 15.02 -0.02
N LEU A 119 -10.19 15.10 -1.34
CA LEU A 119 -9.76 16.28 -2.07
C LEU A 119 -10.99 16.97 -2.65
N ASP A 120 -11.05 18.29 -2.49
CA ASP A 120 -12.15 19.09 -3.04
C ASP A 120 -12.15 19.11 -4.57
N TYR A 121 -10.98 18.85 -5.17
CA TYR A 121 -10.79 18.88 -6.61
C TYR A 121 -9.76 17.86 -7.08
N ILE A 122 -10.09 17.18 -8.18
CA ILE A 122 -9.23 16.22 -8.87
C ILE A 122 -9.20 16.62 -10.35
N VAL A 123 -8.00 16.81 -10.90
CA VAL A 123 -7.76 17.11 -12.32
C VAL A 123 -7.60 15.82 -13.13
N ASN A 124 -6.77 14.89 -12.65
CA ASN A 124 -6.44 13.65 -13.34
C ASN A 124 -6.10 12.55 -12.33
N VAL A 125 -6.59 11.33 -12.54
CA VAL A 125 -6.29 10.17 -11.66
C VAL A 125 -5.08 9.36 -12.14
N SER A 126 -4.60 9.63 -13.35
CA SER A 126 -3.46 8.93 -13.94
C SER A 126 -2.20 9.19 -13.11
N GLY A 127 -1.44 8.14 -12.79
CA GLY A 127 -0.17 8.26 -12.08
C GLY A 127 -0.27 8.58 -10.58
N ALA A 128 -1.48 8.64 -10.01
CA ALA A 128 -1.65 8.80 -8.55
C ALA A 128 -1.00 7.64 -7.77
N GLY A 129 -1.15 6.39 -8.24
CA GLY A 129 -0.52 5.22 -7.63
C GLY A 129 1.00 5.19 -7.78
N ASP A 130 1.53 5.65 -8.91
CA ASP A 130 2.98 5.76 -9.15
C ASP A 130 3.59 6.86 -8.29
N SER A 131 2.90 8.00 -8.15
CA SER A 131 3.32 9.10 -7.28
C SER A 131 3.24 8.70 -5.81
N PHE A 132 2.19 7.99 -5.39
CA PHE A 132 2.13 7.39 -4.07
C PHE A 132 3.33 6.49 -3.81
N SER A 133 3.60 5.55 -4.71
CA SER A 133 4.70 4.60 -4.59
C SER A 133 6.05 5.33 -4.52
N SER A 134 6.23 6.39 -5.31
CA SER A 134 7.47 7.19 -5.33
C SER A 134 7.67 7.97 -4.03
N GLY A 135 6.63 8.61 -3.50
CA GLY A 135 6.68 9.29 -2.20
C GLY A 135 6.96 8.32 -1.05
N PHE A 136 6.27 7.18 -1.05
CA PHE A 136 6.49 6.10 -0.09
C PHE A 136 7.94 5.60 -0.13
N ILE A 137 8.47 5.31 -1.32
CA ILE A 137 9.86 4.85 -1.50
C ILE A 137 10.86 5.92 -1.03
N SER A 138 10.59 7.20 -1.33
CA SER A 138 11.47 8.30 -0.93
C SER A 138 11.60 8.40 0.59
N ALA A 139 10.48 8.33 1.32
CA ALA A 139 10.49 8.32 2.77
C ALA A 139 11.11 7.04 3.35
N MET A 140 10.80 5.90 2.73
CA MET A 140 11.32 4.60 3.12
C MET A 140 12.85 4.54 3.05
N LEU A 141 13.47 5.09 2.01
CA LEU A 141 14.93 5.14 1.84
C LEU A 141 15.62 6.09 2.82
N GLU A 142 14.89 7.07 3.36
CA GLU A 142 15.35 7.97 4.43
C GLU A 142 15.17 7.35 5.84
N GLY A 143 14.86 6.06 5.93
CA GLY A 143 14.71 5.34 7.19
C GLY A 143 13.48 5.76 8.00
N GLN A 144 12.47 6.32 7.34
CA GLN A 144 11.24 6.73 8.01
C GLN A 144 10.38 5.53 8.42
N MET A 145 9.55 5.75 9.45
CA MET A 145 8.56 4.76 9.89
C MET A 145 7.44 4.62 8.86
N GLU A 146 6.70 3.50 8.91
CA GLU A 146 5.64 3.20 7.94
C GLU A 146 4.55 4.30 7.84
N PRO A 147 4.00 4.83 8.95
CA PRO A 147 3.00 5.89 8.86
C PRO A 147 3.50 7.14 8.13
N VAL A 148 4.78 7.50 8.31
CA VAL A 148 5.39 8.64 7.63
C VAL A 148 5.58 8.34 6.14
N CYS A 149 5.96 7.10 5.80
CA CYS A 149 6.07 6.68 4.40
C CYS A 149 4.72 6.78 3.67
N VAL A 150 3.64 6.37 4.35
CA VAL A 150 2.28 6.51 3.80
C VAL A 150 1.90 7.98 3.66
N GLU A 151 2.19 8.83 4.65
CA GLU A 151 1.85 10.25 4.63
C GLU A 151 2.54 11.01 3.49
N VAL A 152 3.83 10.75 3.28
CA VAL A 152 4.59 11.28 2.14
C VAL A 152 4.06 10.74 0.81
N GLY A 153 3.70 9.46 0.76
CA GLY A 153 3.03 8.86 -0.40
C GLY A 153 1.70 9.53 -0.72
N PHE A 154 0.85 9.78 0.29
CA PHE A 154 -0.42 10.47 0.09
C PHE A 154 -0.23 11.88 -0.42
N GLU A 155 0.71 12.65 0.14
CA GLU A 155 1.00 13.98 -0.36
C GLU A 155 1.43 13.95 -1.84
N ALA A 156 2.31 13.02 -2.21
CA ALA A 156 2.75 12.87 -3.60
C ALA A 156 1.59 12.49 -4.54
N ALA A 157 0.69 11.60 -4.10
CA ALA A 157 -0.51 11.27 -4.84
C ALA A 157 -1.44 12.49 -5.00
N CYS A 158 -1.59 13.32 -3.97
CA CYS A 158 -2.39 14.54 -4.02
C CYS A 158 -1.83 15.54 -5.05
N CYS A 159 -0.51 15.73 -5.11
CA CYS A 159 0.13 16.55 -6.14
C CYS A 159 -0.22 16.05 -7.55
N ALA A 160 -0.14 14.73 -7.78
CA ALA A 160 -0.48 14.15 -9.07
C ALA A 160 -1.97 14.28 -9.41
N LEU A 161 -2.85 14.08 -8.41
CA LEU A 161 -4.30 14.24 -8.58
C LEU A 161 -4.70 15.66 -8.98
N GLY A 162 -3.96 16.67 -8.51
CA GLY A 162 -4.12 18.07 -8.87
C GLY A 162 -3.41 18.49 -10.17
N SER A 163 -2.68 17.59 -10.82
CA SER A 163 -1.91 17.86 -12.05
C SER A 163 -2.69 17.43 -13.30
N LYS A 164 -2.35 18.05 -14.44
CA LYS A 164 -2.85 17.60 -15.76
C LYS A 164 -2.17 16.31 -16.21
N GLY A 165 -0.89 16.15 -15.87
CA GLY A 165 -0.07 14.99 -16.23
C GLY A 165 -0.17 13.86 -15.21
N ALA A 166 0.41 12.69 -15.56
CA ALA A 166 0.51 11.57 -14.62
C ALA A 166 1.52 11.82 -13.47
N VAL A 167 2.41 12.79 -13.67
CA VAL A 167 3.38 13.27 -12.69
C VAL A 167 3.14 14.77 -12.53
N ALA A 168 3.22 15.27 -11.31
CA ALA A 168 3.07 16.70 -11.04
C ALA A 168 4.30 17.48 -11.53
N ASP A 169 4.09 18.71 -12.01
CA ASP A 169 5.19 19.60 -12.41
C ASP A 169 6.07 19.98 -11.22
N LEU A 170 5.48 20.03 -10.03
CA LEU A 170 6.17 20.33 -8.78
C LEU A 170 5.60 19.45 -7.66
N TYR A 171 6.51 18.86 -6.89
CA TYR A 171 6.23 18.23 -5.61
C TYR A 171 6.76 19.09 -4.47
N PHE A 172 6.42 18.72 -3.24
CA PHE A 172 6.91 19.33 -2.02
C PHE A 172 8.36 18.95 -1.71
N ASP A 173 9.00 19.72 -0.84
CA ASP A 173 10.36 19.45 -0.35
C ASP A 173 10.35 18.80 1.05
N ARG A 174 11.55 18.61 1.62
CA ARG A 174 11.75 17.96 2.93
C ARG A 174 11.27 18.78 4.12
N SER A 175 10.98 20.07 3.95
CA SER A 175 10.41 20.92 5.00
C SER A 175 8.89 20.76 5.12
N HIS A 176 8.25 20.05 4.18
CA HIS A 176 6.82 19.84 4.19
C HIS A 176 6.36 18.98 5.37
N ALA A 177 5.18 19.29 5.91
CA ALA A 177 4.64 18.67 7.12
C ALA A 177 4.40 17.15 6.99
N CYS A 178 4.28 16.61 5.77
CA CYS A 178 4.15 15.16 5.54
C CYS A 178 5.37 14.35 5.98
N TRP A 179 6.54 15.01 6.16
CA TRP A 179 7.76 14.39 6.69
C TRP A 179 7.82 14.37 8.23
N ASP A 180 6.79 14.85 8.92
CA ASP A 180 6.73 14.89 10.38
C ASP A 180 6.67 13.47 10.96
N LYS A 181 7.72 13.11 11.70
CA LYS A 181 7.92 11.79 12.30
C LYS A 181 6.96 11.48 13.44
N GLU A 182 6.43 12.50 14.11
CA GLU A 182 5.56 12.32 15.28
C GLU A 182 4.10 12.14 14.87
N LYS A 183 3.72 12.66 13.69
CA LYS A 183 2.34 12.58 13.20
C LYS A 183 2.13 11.34 12.32
N GLY A 184 2.84 11.24 11.21
CA GLY A 184 2.57 10.25 10.16
C GLY A 184 1.09 10.17 9.74
N ALA A 185 0.76 9.20 8.89
CA ALA A 185 -0.62 8.93 8.52
C ALA A 185 -1.32 8.11 9.62
N ARG A 186 -2.57 8.46 9.95
CA ARG A 186 -3.39 7.66 10.87
C ARG A 186 -3.82 6.36 10.18
N PHE A 187 -3.91 5.28 10.95
CA PHE A 187 -4.36 3.98 10.45
C PHE A 187 -5.29 3.26 11.43
N ILE A 188 -6.04 2.31 10.87
CA ILE A 188 -6.81 1.31 11.60
C ILE A 188 -6.15 -0.04 11.39
N THR A 189 -5.98 -0.81 12.47
CA THR A 189 -5.58 -2.22 12.36
C THR A 189 -6.77 -3.06 11.92
N VAL A 190 -6.62 -3.79 10.82
CA VAL A 190 -7.67 -4.63 10.25
C VAL A 190 -7.65 -5.99 10.96
N GLU A 191 -8.44 -6.11 12.03
CA GLU A 191 -8.52 -7.30 12.87
C GLU A 191 -9.42 -8.42 12.33
N LYS A 192 -9.50 -9.53 13.08
CA LYS A 192 -10.13 -10.78 12.65
C LYS A 192 -11.66 -10.80 12.77
N THR A 193 -12.25 -9.93 13.57
CA THR A 193 -13.55 -10.28 14.18
C THR A 193 -14.48 -9.14 14.59
N GLU A 194 -14.16 -7.85 14.41
CA GLU A 194 -15.09 -6.77 14.81
C GLU A 194 -15.28 -5.69 13.71
N PRO A 195 -16.49 -5.10 13.61
CA PRO A 195 -16.80 -4.04 12.64
C PRO A 195 -15.94 -2.79 12.88
N PHE A 196 -15.54 -2.11 11.80
CA PHE A 196 -14.63 -0.96 11.89
C PHE A 196 -15.37 0.30 12.35
N VAL A 197 -14.99 0.85 13.50
CA VAL A 197 -15.47 2.16 13.97
C VAL A 197 -14.40 3.21 13.68
N LEU A 198 -14.72 4.15 12.79
CA LEU A 198 -13.94 5.38 12.60
C LEU A 198 -14.40 6.38 13.69
N GLU A 199 -13.50 6.74 14.62
CA GLU A 199 -13.66 7.94 15.45
C GLU A 199 -13.20 9.21 14.70
#